data_AF-A0A7C7KKI8-F1
#
_entry.id   AF-A0A7C7KKI8-F1
#
_cell.length_a   1.000
_cell.length_b   1.000
_cell.length_c   1.000
_cell.angle_alpha   90.00
_cell.angle_beta   90.00
_cell.angle_gamma   90.00
#
_symmetry.space_group_name_H-M   'P 1'
#
loop_
_entity.id
_entity.type
_entity.pdbx_description
1 polymer ?
#
loop_
_entity_poly.entity_id
_entity_poly.type
_entity_poly.pdbx_seq_one_letter_code
_entity_poly.pdbx_strand_id
1 'polypeptide(L)'
;MTERPNLIIGIGDRMRGDDGAGPVVIDSLRKNPLVSGVELQEQWGEGTALMAAWEGRSMVIVVDAVAPAGSPGAIHRFDGHMTPPPRGLFHYSAHRFGLAEAVALAR
;
A
#
# COMPACT_ATOMS: atom_id res chain seq x y z
N MET A 1 19.90 13.47 -12.27
CA MET A 1 19.33 12.66 -11.18
C MET A 1 18.80 11.38 -11.79
N THR A 2 19.25 10.21 -11.35
CA THR A 2 18.61 8.94 -11.74
C THR A 2 17.27 8.86 -11.01
N GLU A 3 16.17 8.74 -11.74
CA GLU A 3 14.84 8.53 -11.14
C GLU A 3 14.87 7.26 -10.28
N ARG A 4 14.30 7.34 -9.07
CA ARG A 4 14.11 6.14 -8.25
C ARG A 4 13.06 5.26 -8.93
N PRO A 5 13.21 3.93 -8.89
CA PRO A 5 12.23 3.03 -9.48
C PRO A 5 10.85 3.24 -8.83
N ASN A 6 9.79 2.96 -9.59
CA ASN A 6 8.42 2.93 -9.06
C ASN A 6 8.34 1.95 -7.90
N LEU A 7 7.46 2.20 -6.94
CA LEU A 7 7.37 1.40 -5.72
C LEU A 7 6.01 0.73 -5.57
N ILE A 8 6.01 -0.53 -5.15
CA ILE A 8 4.81 -1.24 -4.71
C ILE A 8 5.04 -1.68 -3.26
N ILE A 9 4.14 -1.27 -2.37
CA ILE A 9 4.17 -1.59 -0.94
C ILE A 9 2.98 -2.49 -0.60
N GLY A 10 3.26 -3.67 -0.08
CA GLY A 10 2.26 -4.52 0.57
C GLY A 10 2.23 -4.22 2.07
N ILE A 11 1.09 -3.76 2.57
CA ILE A 11 0.85 -3.55 3.99
C ILE A 11 0.11 -4.76 4.57
N GLY A 12 0.50 -5.16 5.78
CA GLY A 12 -0.28 -6.10 6.58
C GLY A 12 0.56 -7.13 7.33
N ASP A 13 -0.11 -7.91 8.19
CA ASP A 13 0.51 -8.96 8.98
C ASP A 13 0.20 -10.36 8.43
N ARG A 14 1.26 -11.06 8.01
CA ARG A 14 1.20 -12.44 7.48
C ARG A 14 0.57 -13.42 8.45
N MET A 15 0.63 -13.16 9.76
CA MET A 15 0.10 -14.04 10.80
C MET A 15 -1.36 -13.74 11.15
N ARG A 16 -1.99 -12.75 10.52
CA ARG A 16 -3.33 -12.25 10.87
C ARG A 16 -4.36 -12.47 9.76
N GLY A 17 -4.32 -13.65 9.14
CA GLY A 17 -5.33 -14.09 8.18
C GLY A 17 -5.36 -13.19 6.94
N ASP A 18 -6.54 -12.65 6.60
CA ASP A 18 -6.73 -11.79 5.43
C ASP A 18 -5.93 -10.48 5.49
N ASP A 19 -5.49 -10.06 6.68
CA ASP A 19 -4.56 -8.92 6.84
C ASP A 19 -3.22 -9.17 6.12
N GLY A 20 -2.86 -10.45 5.88
CA GLY A 20 -1.66 -10.83 5.13
C GLY A 20 -1.77 -10.63 3.62
N ALA A 21 -2.87 -10.08 3.10
CA ALA A 21 -3.08 -9.93 1.66
C ALA A 21 -2.00 -9.08 0.97
N GLY A 22 -1.57 -7.97 1.56
CA GLY A 22 -0.49 -7.13 1.02
C GLY A 22 0.82 -7.90 0.82
N PRO A 23 1.38 -8.54 1.87
CA PRO A 23 2.55 -9.40 1.74
C PRO A 23 2.41 -10.53 0.70
N VAL A 24 1.23 -11.16 0.60
CA VAL A 24 0.96 -12.21 -0.41
C VAL A 24 1.03 -11.65 -1.85
N VAL A 25 0.52 -10.44 -2.07
CA VAL A 25 0.63 -9.76 -3.37
C VAL A 25 2.09 -9.48 -3.71
N ILE A 26 2.90 -9.02 -2.76
CA ILE A 26 4.32 -8.77 -2.98
C ILE A 26 5.06 -10.05 -3.36
N ASP A 27 4.81 -11.18 -2.68
CA ASP A 27 5.42 -12.46 -3.03
C ASP A 27 5.02 -12.94 -4.43
N SER A 28 3.78 -12.64 -4.85
CA SER A 28 3.30 -12.97 -6.19
C SER A 28 3.99 -12.13 -7.26
N LEU A 29 4.18 -10.83 -7.00
CA LEU A 29 4.88 -9.91 -7.91
C LEU A 29 6.37 -10.27 -8.05
N ARG A 30 7.05 -10.64 -6.96
CA ARG A 30 8.46 -11.09 -6.99
C ARG A 30 8.68 -12.31 -7.88
N LYS A 31 7.67 -13.18 -8.00
CA LYS A 31 7.72 -14.39 -8.84
C LYS A 31 7.31 -14.14 -10.29
N ASN A 32 6.81 -12.95 -10.61
CA ASN A 32 6.30 -12.64 -11.94
C ASN A 32 7.42 -12.02 -12.80
N PRO A 33 7.89 -12.71 -13.85
CA PRO A 33 8.99 -12.21 -14.70
C PRO A 33 8.61 -10.97 -15.52
N LEU A 34 7.32 -10.65 -15.64
CA LEU A 34 6.85 -9.44 -16.33
C LEU A 34 6.98 -8.17 -15.48
N VAL A 35 7.17 -8.32 -14.17
CA VAL A 35 7.34 -7.21 -13.24
C VAL A 35 8.81 -6.83 -13.20
N SER A 36 9.16 -5.68 -13.79
CA SER A 36 10.53 -5.16 -13.84
C SER A 36 10.53 -3.64 -13.68
N GLY A 37 11.66 -3.06 -13.28
CA GLY A 37 11.78 -1.61 -13.08
C GLY A 37 10.97 -1.06 -11.90
N VAL A 38 10.51 -1.92 -11.00
CA VAL A 38 9.79 -1.56 -9.77
C VAL A 38 10.51 -2.14 -8.56
N GLU A 39 10.46 -1.41 -7.45
CA GLU A 39 10.86 -1.88 -6.14
C GLU A 39 9.64 -2.44 -5.40
N LEU A 40 9.83 -3.55 -4.69
CA LEU A 40 8.76 -4.25 -3.97
C LEU A 40 9.10 -4.28 -2.49
N GLN A 41 8.25 -3.70 -1.65
CA GLN A 41 8.44 -3.65 -0.20
C GLN A 41 7.24 -4.23 0.55
N GLU A 42 7.52 -4.81 1.72
CA GLU A 42 6.52 -5.16 2.72
C GLU A 42 6.67 -4.20 3.91
N GLN A 43 5.54 -3.70 4.42
CA GLN A 43 5.53 -2.75 5.52
C GLN A 43 4.40 -3.07 6.49
N TRP A 44 4.57 -2.64 7.73
CA TRP A 44 3.56 -2.77 8.77
C TRP A 44 2.56 -1.60 8.76
N GLY A 45 2.60 -0.69 7.77
CA GLY A 45 1.67 0.44 7.69
C GLY A 45 2.02 1.64 8.57
N GLU A 46 3.23 1.70 9.12
CA GLU A 46 3.72 2.87 9.86
C GLU A 46 3.90 4.09 8.95
N GLY A 47 3.18 5.18 9.24
CA GLY A 47 3.08 6.34 8.33
C GLY A 47 4.42 6.98 7.98
N THR A 48 5.30 7.15 8.95
CA THR A 48 6.64 7.74 8.73
C THR A 48 7.53 6.82 7.88
N ALA A 49 7.42 5.50 8.05
CA ALA A 49 8.13 4.53 7.22
C ALA A 49 7.62 4.55 5.77
N LEU A 50 6.30 4.68 5.58
CA LEU A 50 5.69 4.83 4.26
C LEU A 50 6.17 6.11 3.57
N MET A 51 6.16 7.25 4.29
CA MET A 51 6.64 8.54 3.78
C MET A 51 8.09 8.47 3.30
N ALA A 52 8.97 7.91 4.12
CA ALA A 52 10.38 7.74 3.77
C ALA A 52 10.57 6.77 2.59
N ALA A 53 9.76 5.71 2.50
CA ALA A 53 9.89 4.70 1.46
C ALA A 53 9.58 5.25 0.06
N TRP A 54 8.55 6.08 -0.05
CA TRP A 54 8.10 6.59 -1.35
C TRP A 54 8.67 7.95 -1.75
N GLU A 55 9.44 8.61 -0.89
CA GLU A 55 10.06 9.90 -1.19
C GLU A 55 10.92 9.85 -2.48
N GLY A 56 10.70 10.83 -3.36
CA GLY A 56 11.45 10.99 -4.62
C GLY A 56 11.09 9.96 -5.70
N ARG A 57 9.94 9.27 -5.59
CA ARG A 57 9.44 8.33 -6.60
C ARG A 57 8.29 8.91 -7.39
N SER A 58 8.25 8.63 -8.69
CA SER A 58 7.22 9.13 -9.60
C SER A 58 5.89 8.38 -9.50
N MET A 59 5.92 7.11 -9.05
CA MET A 59 4.72 6.30 -8.84
C MET A 59 4.88 5.36 -7.65
N VAL A 60 3.80 5.25 -6.87
CA VAL A 60 3.70 4.40 -5.69
C VAL A 60 2.34 3.71 -5.70
N ILE A 61 2.33 2.40 -5.50
CA ILE A 61 1.12 1.60 -5.31
C ILE A 61 1.17 0.99 -3.92
N VAL A 62 0.11 1.20 -3.15
CA VAL A 62 -0.05 0.57 -1.83
C VAL A 62 -1.16 -0.46 -1.92
N VAL A 63 -0.90 -1.66 -1.40
CA VAL A 63 -1.85 -2.76 -1.32
C VAL A 63 -2.04 -3.11 0.15
N ASP A 64 -3.27 -2.97 0.64
CA ASP A 64 -3.64 -3.21 2.04
C ASP A 64 -4.98 -3.93 2.12
N ALA A 65 -5.16 -4.76 3.13
CA ALA A 65 -6.45 -5.37 3.45
C ALA A 65 -7.31 -4.34 4.20
N VAL A 66 -8.57 -4.18 3.77
CA VAL A 66 -9.49 -3.21 4.37
C VAL A 66 -10.82 -3.88 4.71
N ALA A 67 -11.40 -3.49 5.85
CA ALA A 67 -12.73 -3.89 6.29
C ALA A 67 -13.44 -2.69 6.92
N PRO A 68 -14.77 -2.67 7.04
CA PRO A 68 -15.75 -3.39 6.24
C PRO A 68 -15.99 -2.64 4.92
N ALA A 69 -15.68 -3.27 3.78
CA ALA A 69 -15.91 -2.69 2.46
C ALA A 69 -16.47 -3.74 1.48
N GLY A 70 -17.78 -4.00 1.56
CA GLY A 70 -18.46 -4.91 0.64
C GLY A 70 -18.24 -6.39 0.95
N SER A 71 -18.11 -7.22 -0.10
CA SER A 71 -17.94 -8.68 0.02
C SER A 71 -16.46 -9.06 0.18
N PRO A 72 -16.13 -10.13 0.94
CA PRO A 72 -14.77 -10.65 1.03
C PRO A 72 -14.14 -10.87 -0.36
N GLY A 73 -12.90 -10.41 -0.54
CA GLY A 73 -12.17 -10.48 -1.81
C GLY A 73 -12.49 -9.37 -2.82
N ALA A 74 -13.41 -8.45 -2.50
CA ALA A 74 -13.63 -7.27 -3.35
C ALA A 74 -12.39 -6.36 -3.38
N ILE A 75 -11.98 -5.96 -4.58
CA ILE A 75 -10.85 -5.05 -4.79
C ILE A 75 -11.37 -3.62 -4.95
N HIS A 76 -10.90 -2.73 -4.09
CA HIS A 76 -11.18 -1.30 -4.16
C HIS A 76 -9.92 -0.56 -4.60
N ARG A 77 -10.04 0.31 -5.60
CA ARG A 77 -8.91 1.11 -6.10
C ARG A 77 -9.20 2.58 -5.88
N PHE A 78 -8.26 3.27 -5.26
CA PHE A 78 -8.29 4.70 -5.04
C PHE A 78 -7.10 5.35 -5.73
N ASP A 79 -7.34 6.47 -6.41
CA ASP A 79 -6.26 7.30 -6.94
C ASP A 79 -5.93 8.37 -5.89
N GLY A 80 -4.76 8.20 -5.28
CA GLY A 80 -4.23 9.06 -4.24
C GLY A 80 -3.99 10.51 -4.68
N HIS A 81 -4.02 10.86 -5.97
CA HIS A 81 -3.92 12.22 -6.50
C HIS A 81 -5.28 12.83 -6.89
N MET A 82 -6.28 12.00 -7.21
CA MET A 82 -7.58 12.50 -7.69
C MET A 82 -8.62 12.62 -6.58
N THR A 83 -8.64 11.68 -5.65
CA THR A 83 -9.66 11.63 -4.60
C THR A 83 -8.99 11.26 -3.27
N PRO A 84 -9.20 12.01 -2.17
CA PRO A 84 -8.73 11.54 -0.88
C PRO A 84 -9.41 10.21 -0.58
N PRO A 85 -8.69 9.22 -0.03
CA PRO A 85 -9.30 7.96 0.31
C PRO A 85 -10.48 8.17 1.27
N PRO A 86 -11.59 7.41 1.15
CA PRO A 86 -12.77 7.64 1.96
C PRO A 86 -12.44 7.61 3.46
N ARG A 87 -12.86 8.65 4.18
CA ARG A 87 -12.74 8.71 5.64
C ARG A 87 -13.41 7.47 6.24
N GLY A 88 -12.65 6.63 6.93
CA GLY A 88 -13.15 5.40 7.56
C GLY A 88 -12.71 4.09 6.90
N LEU A 89 -12.20 4.09 5.67
CA LEU A 89 -11.74 2.84 5.03
C LEU A 89 -10.48 2.26 5.70
N PHE A 90 -9.63 3.15 6.22
CA PHE A 90 -8.45 2.78 7.02
C PHE A 90 -8.71 2.77 8.54
N HIS A 91 -9.95 3.02 8.99
CA HIS A 91 -10.27 3.07 10.43
C HIS A 91 -10.32 1.70 11.11
N TYR A 92 -10.37 0.62 10.34
CA TYR A 92 -10.50 -0.74 10.88
C TYR A 92 -9.25 -1.60 10.69
N SER A 93 -8.22 -1.09 10.01
CA SER A 93 -6.87 -1.68 10.05
C SER A 93 -6.18 -1.23 11.34
N ALA A 94 -5.32 -2.08 11.92
CA ALA A 94 -4.64 -1.75 13.18
C ALA A 94 -3.65 -0.57 13.06
N HIS A 95 -3.34 -0.13 11.84
CA HIS A 95 -2.29 0.86 11.49
C HIS A 95 -2.85 2.28 11.24
N ARG A 96 -3.98 2.53 11.90
CA ARG A 96 -5.01 3.58 11.77
C ARG A 96 -4.62 5.05 11.56
N PHE A 97 -3.35 5.44 11.60
CA PHE A 97 -2.93 6.86 11.59
C PHE A 97 -1.75 7.15 10.65
N GLY A 98 -1.31 6.13 9.89
CA GLY A 98 -0.13 6.27 9.04
C GLY A 98 -0.47 6.55 7.58
N LEU A 99 -1.29 5.68 6.98
CA LEU A 99 -1.42 5.64 5.52
C LEU A 99 -2.20 6.81 4.94
N ALA A 100 -3.31 7.23 5.56
CA ALA A 100 -4.13 8.32 5.03
C ALA A 100 -3.39 9.67 5.09
N GLU A 101 -2.69 9.91 6.20
CA GLU A 101 -1.85 11.08 6.48
C GLU A 101 -0.66 11.11 5.53
N ALA A 102 0.01 9.96 5.37
CA ALA A 102 1.12 9.83 4.46
C ALA A 102 0.66 10.13 3.01
N VAL A 103 -0.44 9.54 2.54
CA VAL A 103 -0.99 9.82 1.20
C VAL A 103 -1.35 11.32 1.04
N ALA A 104 -1.92 11.94 2.06
CA ALA A 104 -2.27 13.37 2.02
C ALA A 104 -1.02 14.26 1.91
N LEU A 105 0.09 13.89 2.56
CA LEU A 105 1.37 14.63 2.53
C LEU A 105 2.21 14.34 1.29
N ALA A 106 1.96 13.24 0.59
CA ALA A 106 2.66 12.86 -0.64
C ALA A 106 2.05 13.46 -1.92
N ARG A 107 0.89 14.11 -1.82
CA ARG A 107 0.28 14.92 -2.89
C ARG A 107 1.05 16.20 -3.11
#